data_AF-A0A228QD46-F1
#
_entry.id   AF-A0A228QD46-F1
#
_cell.length_a   1.000
_cell.length_b   1.000
_cell.length_c   1.000
_cell.angle_alpha   90.00
_cell.angle_beta   90.00
_cell.angle_gamma   90.00
#
_symmetry.space_group_name_H-M   'P 1'
#
loop_
_entity.id
_entity.type
_entity.pdbx_description
1 polymer ?
#
loop_
_entity_poly.entity_id
_entity_poly.type
_entity_poly.pdbx_seq_one_letter_code
_entity_poly.pdbx_strand_id
1 'polypeptide(L)'
;MTLTASINEIARSLNGLEPPWLPAYDMRAYAEKVDSECGYSAEMMVALEINTRMFEEVVAYVHLCGAFASLHPSRARQYECVRNDRAEIDDVLAHHATGACPTYTGLLTSFVDRGIVVRCAPG
;
A
#
# COMPACT_ATOMS: atom_id res chain seq x y z
N MET A 1 8.76 -18.96 -7.79
CA MET A 1 9.63 -17.79 -7.54
C MET A 1 9.10 -17.11 -6.30
N THR A 2 9.87 -17.11 -5.22
CA THR A 2 9.44 -16.57 -3.92
C THR A 2 9.69 -15.06 -3.93
N LEU A 3 8.63 -14.27 -4.08
CA LEU A 3 8.64 -12.83 -3.81
C LEU A 3 8.73 -12.62 -2.29
N THR A 4 9.85 -13.04 -1.69
CA THR A 4 10.14 -12.89 -0.25
C THR A 4 10.92 -11.61 -0.04
N ALA A 5 10.27 -10.48 -0.30
CA ALA A 5 10.47 -9.32 0.55
C ALA A 5 9.13 -9.13 1.27
N SER A 6 9.03 -9.71 2.47
CA SER A 6 7.87 -9.43 3.33
C SER A 6 7.80 -7.91 3.54
N ILE A 7 6.59 -7.34 3.66
CA ILE A 7 6.44 -5.92 4.02
C ILE A 7 7.26 -5.58 5.27
N ASN A 8 7.39 -6.52 6.22
CA ASN A 8 8.23 -6.38 7.40
C ASN A 8 9.74 -6.30 7.11
N GLU A 9 10.22 -6.91 6.04
CA GLU A 9 11.62 -6.77 5.57
C GLU A 9 11.83 -5.41 4.93
N ILE A 10 10.88 -4.97 4.10
CA ILE A 10 10.92 -3.65 3.46
C ILE A 10 10.86 -2.54 4.52
N ALA A 11 9.95 -2.63 5.49
CA ALA A 11 9.83 -1.71 6.62
C ALA A 11 11.17 -1.55 7.36
N ARG A 12 11.84 -2.67 7.66
CA ARG A 12 13.18 -2.66 8.28
C ARG A 12 14.22 -1.97 7.40
N SER A 13 14.21 -2.22 6.09
CA SER A 13 15.14 -1.59 5.14
C SER A 13 14.89 -0.09 4.95
N LEU A 14 13.66 0.38 5.17
CA LEU A 14 13.30 1.80 5.06
C LEU A 14 13.82 2.66 6.23
N ASN A 15 14.43 2.08 7.27
CA ASN A 15 15.17 2.77 8.33
C ASN A 15 14.45 4.03 8.92
N GLY A 16 13.19 3.86 9.34
CA GLY A 16 12.42 4.95 9.98
C GLY A 16 11.70 5.90 9.01
N LEU A 17 11.68 5.59 7.71
CA LEU A 17 10.90 6.33 6.71
C LEU A 17 9.44 5.86 6.62
N GLU A 18 9.09 4.79 7.33
CA GLU A 18 7.70 4.36 7.49
C GLU A 18 6.96 5.34 8.40
N PRO A 19 5.79 5.87 7.98
CA PRO A 19 5.00 6.73 8.83
C PRO A 19 4.51 5.96 10.07
N PRO A 20 4.65 6.50 11.30
CA PRO A 20 4.33 5.79 12.53
C PRO A 20 2.83 5.45 12.69
N TRP A 21 1.98 6.04 11.85
CA TRP A 21 0.55 5.82 11.82
C TRP A 21 0.11 4.82 10.76
N LEU A 22 1.02 4.38 9.89
CA LEU A 22 0.70 3.45 8.82
C LEU A 22 0.34 2.10 9.45
N PRO A 23 -0.86 1.55 9.19
CA PRO A 23 -1.29 0.29 9.79
C PRO A 23 -0.53 -0.89 9.18
N ALA A 24 -0.36 -1.95 9.98
CA ALA A 24 0.09 -3.25 9.52
C ALA A 24 -1.12 -4.10 9.09
N TYR A 25 -1.34 -4.26 7.80
CA TYR A 25 -2.45 -5.05 7.28
C TYR A 25 -2.12 -6.55 7.22
N ASP A 26 -3.15 -7.38 7.37
CA ASP A 26 -3.04 -8.83 7.25
C ASP A 26 -2.97 -9.26 5.77
N MET A 27 -1.74 -9.36 5.28
CA MET A 27 -1.44 -9.80 3.91
C MET A 27 -1.86 -11.24 3.63
N ARG A 28 -1.98 -12.09 4.67
CA ARG A 28 -2.45 -13.47 4.49
C ARG A 28 -3.95 -13.49 4.27
N ALA A 29 -4.71 -12.75 5.08
CA ALA A 29 -6.16 -12.61 4.88
C ALA A 29 -6.48 -12.03 3.49
N TYR A 30 -5.67 -11.08 3.01
CA TYR A 30 -5.83 -10.55 1.66
C TYR A 30 -5.52 -11.59 0.58
N ALA A 31 -4.45 -12.38 0.71
CA ALA A 31 -4.14 -13.46 -0.22
C ALA A 31 -5.27 -14.52 -0.28
N GLU A 32 -5.83 -14.89 0.88
CA GLU A 32 -6.97 -15.82 0.98
C GLU A 32 -8.23 -15.25 0.30
N LYS A 33 -8.49 -13.94 0.46
CA LYS A 33 -9.56 -13.26 -0.27
C LYS A 33 -9.34 -13.33 -1.79
N VAL A 34 -8.14 -12.98 -2.27
CA VAL A 34 -7.80 -13.01 -3.71
C VAL A 34 -7.97 -14.41 -4.28
N ASP A 35 -7.49 -15.45 -3.57
CA ASP A 35 -7.69 -16.85 -3.93
C ASP A 35 -9.18 -17.17 -4.13
N SER A 36 -10.02 -16.78 -3.16
CA SER A 36 -11.46 -17.04 -3.20
C SER A 36 -12.22 -16.29 -4.30
N GLU A 37 -11.72 -15.14 -4.74
CA GLU A 37 -12.40 -14.24 -5.69
C GLU A 37 -11.84 -14.33 -7.13
N CYS A 38 -10.66 -14.92 -7.35
CA CYS A 38 -9.97 -14.86 -8.64
C CYS A 38 -10.67 -15.63 -9.78
N GLY A 39 -11.54 -16.59 -9.47
CA GLY A 39 -12.33 -17.34 -10.46
C GLY A 39 -11.53 -18.29 -11.37
N TYR A 40 -10.22 -18.42 -11.16
CA TYR A 40 -9.37 -19.35 -11.91
C TYR A 40 -9.44 -20.75 -11.30
N SER A 41 -9.51 -21.77 -12.15
CA SER A 41 -9.48 -23.18 -11.73
C SER A 41 -8.11 -23.83 -11.89
N ALA A 42 -7.24 -23.24 -12.72
CA ALA A 42 -5.87 -23.72 -12.89
C ALA A 42 -4.97 -23.15 -11.80
N GLU A 43 -4.31 -24.03 -11.02
CA GLU A 43 -3.44 -23.65 -9.89
C GLU A 43 -2.38 -22.59 -10.28
N MET A 44 -1.79 -22.71 -11.47
CA MET A 44 -0.80 -21.75 -11.96
C MET A 44 -1.40 -20.34 -12.16
N MET A 45 -2.65 -20.25 -12.60
CA MET A 45 -3.32 -18.97 -12.80
C MET A 45 -3.73 -18.33 -11.47
N VAL A 46 -4.23 -19.15 -10.53
CA VAL A 46 -4.50 -18.72 -9.16
C VAL A 46 -3.24 -18.15 -8.51
N ALA A 47 -2.13 -18.90 -8.56
CA ALA A 47 -0.86 -18.46 -8.00
C ALA A 47 -0.34 -17.17 -8.66
N LEU A 48 -0.53 -17.00 -9.98
CA LEU A 48 -0.14 -15.78 -10.68
C LEU A 48 -0.97 -14.57 -10.22
N GLU A 49 -2.29 -14.72 -10.08
CA GLU A 49 -3.17 -13.65 -9.60
C GLU A 49 -2.80 -13.23 -8.18
N ILE A 50 -2.67 -14.19 -7.26
CA ILE A 50 -2.27 -13.92 -5.87
C ILE A 50 -0.94 -13.18 -5.83
N ASN A 51 0.09 -13.67 -6.54
CA ASN A 51 1.39 -13.02 -6.55
C ASN A 51 1.35 -11.60 -7.13
N THR A 52 0.54 -11.37 -8.17
CA THR A 52 0.35 -10.04 -8.76
C THR A 52 -0.27 -9.09 -7.75
N ARG A 53 -1.36 -9.49 -7.08
CA ARG A 53 -2.04 -8.67 -6.07
C ARG A 53 -1.17 -8.39 -4.86
N MET A 54 -0.42 -9.38 -4.39
CA MET A 54 0.52 -9.18 -3.29
C MET A 54 1.65 -8.22 -3.66
N PHE A 55 2.12 -8.27 -4.91
CA PHE A 55 3.12 -7.32 -5.40
C PHE A 55 2.56 -5.89 -5.48
N GLU A 56 1.30 -5.71 -5.91
CA GLU A 56 0.63 -4.40 -5.89
C GLU A 56 0.55 -3.81 -4.48
N GLU A 57 0.29 -4.62 -3.45
CA GLU A 57 0.30 -4.18 -2.05
C GLU A 57 1.68 -3.71 -1.58
N VAL A 58 2.72 -4.46 -1.93
CA VAL A 58 4.11 -4.08 -1.63
C VAL A 58 4.46 -2.73 -2.28
N VAL A 59 4.09 -2.55 -3.55
CA VAL A 59 4.31 -1.30 -4.27
C VAL A 59 3.53 -0.14 -3.64
N ALA A 60 2.26 -0.35 -3.29
CA ALA A 60 1.44 0.66 -2.61
C ALA A 60 2.01 1.06 -1.25
N TYR A 61 2.49 0.10 -0.45
CA TYR A 61 3.17 0.35 0.82
C TYR A 61 4.40 1.26 0.63
N VAL A 62 5.26 0.95 -0.35
CA VAL A 62 6.45 1.77 -0.65
C VAL A 62 6.05 3.18 -1.11
N HIS A 63 4.99 3.31 -1.91
CA HIS A 63 4.47 4.60 -2.33
C HIS A 63 3.94 5.43 -1.16
N LEU A 64 3.20 4.83 -0.23
CA LEU A 64 2.73 5.49 0.98
C LEU A 64 3.91 5.97 1.83
N CYS A 65 4.91 5.12 2.06
CA CYS A 65 6.12 5.53 2.78
C CYS A 65 6.83 6.69 2.06
N GLY A 66 7.03 6.60 0.75
CA GLY A 66 7.71 7.65 -0.03
C GLY A 66 6.97 8.98 -0.10
N ALA A 67 5.63 8.95 -0.15
CA ALA A 67 4.79 10.14 -0.21
C ALA A 67 4.87 10.97 1.08
N PHE A 68 4.94 10.30 2.23
CA PHE A 68 4.95 10.94 3.55
C PHE A 68 6.34 11.07 4.17
N ALA A 69 7.35 10.41 3.61
CA ALA A 69 8.71 10.56 4.08
C ALA A 69 9.24 11.97 3.80
N SER A 70 9.81 12.61 4.83
CA SER A 70 10.59 13.85 4.74
C SER A 70 11.96 13.64 4.08
N LEU A 71 12.02 12.86 3.00
CA LEU A 71 13.22 12.68 2.22
C LEU A 71 13.54 13.97 1.44
N HIS A 72 14.78 14.12 0.98
CA HIS A 72 15.14 15.15 0.01
C HIS A 72 14.21 15.12 -1.21
N PRO A 73 13.94 16.26 -1.86
CA PRO A 73 13.17 16.32 -3.09
C PRO A 73 13.75 15.32 -4.10
N SER A 74 13.03 14.23 -4.35
CA SER A 74 13.46 13.18 -5.25
C SER A 74 12.44 13.10 -6.37
N ARG A 75 12.92 13.25 -7.61
CA ARG A 75 12.10 13.09 -8.81
C ARG A 75 11.66 11.65 -9.05
N ALA A 76 12.18 10.69 -8.28
CA ALA A 76 11.80 9.28 -8.38
C ALA A 76 10.49 8.94 -7.66
N ARG A 77 9.91 9.86 -6.88
CA ARG A 77 8.65 9.60 -6.16
C ARG A 77 7.47 9.61 -7.13
N GLN A 78 6.65 8.56 -7.07
CA GLN A 78 5.40 8.45 -7.84
C GLN A 78 4.25 9.23 -7.20
N TYR A 79 4.34 9.48 -5.89
CA TYR A 79 3.31 10.16 -5.12
C TYR A 79 3.95 11.17 -4.16
N GLU A 80 3.23 12.26 -3.93
CA GLU A 80 3.64 13.35 -3.04
C GLU A 80 2.50 13.69 -2.08
N CYS A 81 2.80 13.76 -0.78
CA CYS A 81 1.88 14.29 0.21
C CYS A 81 1.81 15.82 0.06
N VAL A 82 0.62 16.33 -0.24
CA VAL A 82 0.36 17.78 -0.40
C VAL A 82 -0.41 18.37 0.79
N ARG A 83 -1.01 17.51 1.61
CA ARG A 83 -1.70 17.89 2.85
C ARG A 83 -1.34 16.90 3.95
N ASN A 84 -0.55 17.34 4.92
CA ASN A 84 -0.13 16.51 6.04
C ASN A 84 -0.86 16.91 7.33
N ASP A 85 -2.19 16.98 7.26
CA ASP A 85 -3.04 17.25 8.43
C ASP A 85 -3.34 15.94 9.17
N ARG A 86 -3.10 15.93 10.48
CA ARG A 86 -3.22 14.71 11.27
C ARG A 86 -4.67 14.24 11.40
N ALA A 87 -5.61 15.15 11.59
CA ALA A 87 -7.01 14.80 11.78
C ALA A 87 -7.61 14.21 10.50
N GLU A 88 -7.21 14.71 9.33
CA GLU A 88 -7.63 14.15 8.04
C GLU A 88 -7.03 12.76 7.78
N ILE A 89 -5.76 12.56 8.13
CA ILE A 89 -5.14 11.23 8.05
C ILE A 89 -5.89 10.25 8.96
N ASP A 90 -6.18 10.64 10.20
CA ASP A 90 -6.91 9.79 11.15
C ASP A 90 -8.34 9.49 10.68
N ASP A 91 -9.04 10.45 10.04
CA ASP A 91 -10.36 10.23 9.41
C ASP A 91 -10.29 9.18 8.29
N VAL A 92 -9.30 9.28 7.40
CA VAL A 92 -9.11 8.31 6.32
C VAL A 92 -8.80 6.92 6.87
N LEU A 93 -7.92 6.83 7.87
CA LEU A 93 -7.58 5.56 8.51
C LEU A 93 -8.80 4.94 9.18
N ALA A 94 -9.58 5.72 9.92
CA ALA A 94 -10.78 5.26 10.60
C ALA A 94 -11.83 4.76 9.58
N HIS A 95 -12.05 5.50 8.51
CA HIS A 95 -12.97 5.10 7.45
C HIS A 95 -12.50 3.82 6.75
N HIS A 96 -11.23 3.75 6.34
CA HIS A 96 -10.65 2.61 5.63
C HIS A 96 -10.64 1.33 6.48
N ALA A 97 -10.44 1.46 7.80
CA ALA A 97 -10.50 0.34 8.74
C ALA A 97 -11.89 -0.32 8.85
N THR A 98 -12.96 0.33 8.37
CA THR A 98 -14.30 -0.28 8.33
C THR A 98 -14.47 -1.31 7.22
N GLY A 99 -13.54 -1.36 6.25
CA GLY A 99 -13.54 -2.35 5.19
C GLY A 99 -13.30 -3.77 5.72
N ALA A 100 -13.95 -4.76 5.12
CA ALA A 100 -13.83 -6.17 5.55
C ALA A 100 -12.41 -6.75 5.38
N CYS A 101 -11.63 -6.21 4.43
CA CYS A 101 -10.24 -6.59 4.18
C CYS A 101 -9.49 -5.33 3.71
N PRO A 102 -9.00 -4.50 4.65
CA PRO A 102 -8.32 -3.25 4.31
C PRO A 102 -6.91 -3.54 3.75
N THR A 103 -6.53 -2.79 2.72
CA THR A 103 -5.27 -2.98 1.97
C THR A 103 -4.49 -1.67 1.83
N TYR A 104 -3.20 -1.75 1.48
CA TYR A 104 -2.37 -0.59 1.18
C TYR A 104 -2.77 0.05 -0.14
N THR A 105 -3.13 -0.75 -1.14
CA THR A 105 -3.67 -0.23 -2.41
C THR A 105 -4.93 0.59 -2.17
N GLY A 106 -5.88 0.08 -1.39
CA GLY A 106 -7.12 0.79 -1.05
C GLY A 106 -6.88 2.02 -0.19
N LEU A 107 -5.91 1.97 0.73
CA LEU A 107 -5.53 3.13 1.55
C LEU A 107 -4.90 4.23 0.70
N LEU A 108 -4.01 3.87 -0.23
CA LEU A 108 -3.41 4.82 -1.18
C LEU A 108 -4.47 5.47 -2.06
N THR A 109 -5.43 4.69 -2.59
CA THR A 109 -6.57 5.24 -3.33
C THR A 109 -7.37 6.22 -2.47
N SER A 110 -7.69 5.86 -1.22
CA SER A 110 -8.44 6.73 -0.31
C SER A 110 -7.73 8.07 -0.06
N PHE A 111 -6.40 8.05 0.09
CA PHE A 111 -5.61 9.28 0.23
C PHE A 111 -5.60 10.14 -1.05
N VAL A 112 -5.56 9.51 -2.22
CA VAL A 112 -5.64 10.19 -3.51
C VAL A 112 -7.02 10.83 -3.70
N ASP A 113 -8.09 10.08 -3.43
CA ASP A 113 -9.47 10.55 -3.58
C ASP A 113 -9.78 11.72 -2.64
N ARG A 114 -9.18 11.74 -1.45
CA ARG A 114 -9.28 12.86 -0.49
C ARG A 114 -8.32 14.01 -0.78
N GLY A 115 -7.46 13.88 -1.80
CA GLY A 115 -6.49 14.91 -2.19
C GLY A 115 -5.39 15.15 -1.14
N ILE A 116 -5.13 14.18 -0.28
CA ILE A 116 -4.05 14.21 0.72
C ILE A 116 -2.71 13.91 0.04
N VAL A 117 -2.74 12.95 -0.88
CA VAL A 117 -1.62 12.54 -1.72
C VAL A 117 -1.99 12.77 -3.19
N VAL A 118 -1.04 13.25 -4.00
CA VAL A 118 -1.22 13.38 -5.45
C VAL A 118 -0.20 12.54 -6.19
N ARG A 119 -0.58 12.08 -7.39
CA ARG A 119 0.35 11.41 -8.28
C ARG A 119 1.28 12.43 -8.92
N CYS A 120 2.58 12.20 -8.83
CA CYS A 120 3.57 13.04 -9.50
C CYS A 120 3.43 12.89 -11.02
N ALA A 121 3.64 13.98 -11.76
CA ALA A 121 3.77 13.89 -13.21
C ALA A 121 4.98 13.02 -13.56
N PRO A 122 4.90 12.17 -14.60
CA PRO A 122 6.08 11.49 -15.11
C PRO A 122 7.10 12.54 -15.56
N GLY A 123 8.30 12.48 -14.98
CA GLY A 123 9.42 13.37 -15.29
C GLY A 123 10.21 12.94 -16.51
#